data_AF-A0A1X0T227-F1
#
_entry.id   AF-A0A1X0T227-F1
#
_cell.length_a   1.000
_cell.length_b   1.000
_cell.length_c   1.000
_cell.angle_alpha   90.00
_cell.angle_beta   90.00
_cell.angle_gamma   90.00
#
_symmetry.space_group_name_H-M   'P 1'
#
loop_
_entity.id
_entity.type
_entity.pdbx_description
1 polymer ?
#
loop_
_entity_poly.entity_id
_entity_poly.type
_entity_poly.pdbx_seq_one_letter_code
_entity_poly.pdbx_strand_id
1 'polypeptide(L)'
;MSTTGLPFDDIRDLVRTMPGPDGAAVHAARHREEDLTKPAGSLGRLEELAQWLAAWQGGVPHVERPLVAVFAGNHGVTAKGVSAYPPEVTAQMVANFAAGGAAINQICAAYDLGLKVYDLALEIPTDDFTEAAAMDEKTCAATMAFGMEVLMDKPDLLCIGEMGIGNTTVAAAVYAALFGGSGADWAGAGTGLSGEDMARKVAVIDQGLAFHKGHLSDPLEVLRRLGGREIAAMAGAILGARHQNVPVIVDGFVATSAAAVLHKMDPRALDHCLFGHVSAERGHMQALETLGKVPLLALGMRLGEGTGAALAAGIVKAAARCHRDMATFSQAAVTNRH
;
A
#
# COMPACT_ATOMS: atom_id res chain seq x y z
N MET A 1 5.92 -27.79 -11.53
CA MET A 1 6.44 -27.83 -10.14
C MET A 1 5.31 -28.32 -9.25
N SER A 2 5.66 -29.04 -8.19
CA SER A 2 4.72 -29.69 -7.27
C SER A 2 3.83 -28.64 -6.61
N THR A 3 2.54 -28.62 -6.94
CA THR A 3 1.52 -28.05 -6.05
C THR A 3 1.53 -28.91 -4.79
N THR A 4 2.15 -28.43 -3.74
CA THR A 4 2.13 -29.08 -2.43
C THR A 4 0.72 -29.16 -1.86
N GLY A 5 -0.22 -28.39 -2.44
CA GLY A 5 -1.62 -28.31 -2.03
C GLY A 5 -1.81 -27.42 -0.81
N LEU A 6 -0.77 -26.67 -0.45
CA LEU A 6 -0.76 -25.74 0.68
C LEU A 6 -1.33 -24.39 0.26
N PRO A 7 -1.96 -23.62 1.18
CA PRO A 7 -2.61 -22.35 0.87
C PRO A 7 -1.70 -21.32 0.18
N PHE A 8 -0.39 -21.32 0.45
CA PHE A 8 0.53 -20.40 -0.22
C PHE A 8 0.82 -20.74 -1.69
N ASP A 9 0.56 -21.96 -2.15
CA ASP A 9 0.74 -22.30 -3.56
C ASP A 9 -0.22 -21.51 -4.45
N ASP A 10 -1.46 -21.31 -4.01
CA ASP A 10 -2.45 -20.51 -4.73
C ASP A 10 -1.99 -19.05 -4.87
N ILE A 11 -1.42 -18.48 -3.79
CA ILE A 11 -0.88 -17.12 -3.82
C ILE A 11 0.32 -17.02 -4.78
N ARG A 12 1.22 -18.00 -4.77
CA ARG A 12 2.36 -18.05 -5.71
C ARG A 12 1.90 -18.17 -7.16
N ASP A 13 0.84 -18.95 -7.41
CA ASP A 13 0.27 -19.10 -8.74
C ASP A 13 -0.41 -17.81 -9.21
N LEU A 14 -1.09 -17.07 -8.33
CA LEU A 14 -1.60 -15.73 -8.63
C LEU A 14 -0.48 -14.76 -8.98
N VAL A 15 0.64 -14.76 -8.26
CA VAL A 15 1.80 -13.91 -8.60
C VAL A 15 2.37 -14.30 -9.96
N ARG A 16 2.53 -15.60 -10.25
CA ARG A 16 3.08 -16.07 -11.54
C ARG A 16 2.22 -15.67 -12.74
N THR A 17 0.91 -15.55 -12.55
CA THR A 17 -0.07 -15.31 -13.63
C THR A 17 -0.54 -13.86 -13.72
N MET A 18 0.08 -12.93 -12.99
CA MET A 18 -0.28 -11.51 -13.02
C MET A 18 -0.26 -10.95 -14.46
N PRO A 19 -1.30 -10.20 -14.89
CA PRO A 19 -1.32 -9.58 -16.20
C PRO A 19 -0.26 -8.46 -16.33
N GLY A 20 0.02 -8.06 -17.56
CA GLY A 20 0.83 -6.87 -17.87
C GLY A 20 -0.04 -5.65 -18.18
N PRO A 21 0.57 -4.46 -18.29
CA PRO A 21 -0.15 -3.26 -18.70
C PRO A 21 -0.61 -3.33 -20.17
N ASP A 22 -1.66 -2.58 -20.51
CA ASP A 22 -2.10 -2.37 -21.89
C ASP A 22 -1.20 -1.34 -22.59
N GLY A 23 -0.31 -1.83 -23.45
CA GLY A 23 0.60 -0.99 -24.22
C GLY A 23 -0.09 -0.12 -25.28
N ALA A 24 -1.23 -0.54 -25.83
CA ALA A 24 -1.97 0.25 -26.80
C ALA A 24 -2.65 1.44 -26.12
N ALA A 25 -3.22 1.24 -24.92
CA ALA A 25 -3.78 2.32 -24.12
C ALA A 25 -2.71 3.36 -23.72
N VAL A 26 -1.51 2.92 -23.33
CA VAL A 26 -0.38 3.81 -23.06
C VAL A 26 -0.01 4.65 -24.29
N HIS A 27 0.07 4.02 -25.47
CA HIS A 27 0.40 4.72 -26.70
C HIS A 27 -0.68 5.76 -27.07
N ALA A 28 -1.96 5.39 -26.95
CA ALA A 28 -3.07 6.30 -27.20
C ALA A 28 -3.08 7.48 -26.23
N ALA A 29 -2.82 7.24 -24.94
CA ALA A 29 -2.71 8.31 -23.94
C ALA A 29 -1.54 9.26 -24.26
N ARG A 30 -0.38 8.73 -24.62
CA ARG A 30 0.78 9.57 -25.00
C ARG A 30 0.51 10.43 -26.22
N HIS A 31 -0.06 9.85 -27.29
CA HIS A 31 -0.39 10.62 -28.50
C HIS A 31 -1.38 11.74 -28.19
N ARG A 32 -2.40 11.46 -27.35
CA ARG A 32 -3.34 12.49 -26.95
C ARG A 32 -2.67 13.61 -26.15
N GLU A 33 -1.77 13.30 -25.22
CA GLU A 33 -1.03 14.30 -24.44
C GLU A 33 -0.21 15.27 -25.30
N GLU A 34 0.31 14.81 -26.43
CA GLU A 34 1.05 15.63 -27.40
C GLU A 34 0.13 16.62 -28.15
N ASP A 35 -1.16 16.30 -28.30
CA ASP A 35 -2.15 17.10 -29.02
C ASP A 35 -2.90 18.12 -28.13
N LEU A 36 -2.84 17.98 -26.80
CA LEU A 36 -3.49 18.89 -25.85
C LEU A 36 -2.92 20.30 -25.98
N THR A 37 -3.75 21.34 -25.76
CA THR A 37 -3.40 22.76 -25.89
C THR A 37 -2.40 23.23 -24.81
N LYS A 38 -1.19 22.68 -24.84
CA LYS A 38 -0.07 22.94 -23.94
C LYS A 38 1.24 22.63 -24.67
N PRO A 39 2.38 23.20 -24.26
CA PRO A 39 3.68 22.71 -24.70
C PRO A 39 3.86 21.23 -24.31
N ALA A 40 4.41 20.40 -25.20
CA ALA A 40 4.67 18.99 -24.93
C ALA A 40 5.50 18.80 -23.65
N GLY A 41 5.06 17.89 -22.77
CA GLY A 41 5.71 17.60 -21.49
C GLY A 41 5.55 18.66 -20.41
N SER A 42 4.84 19.76 -20.66
CA SER A 42 4.74 20.88 -19.69
C SER A 42 3.95 20.56 -18.43
N LEU A 43 3.15 19.48 -18.40
CA LEU A 43 2.50 19.01 -17.17
C LEU A 43 3.33 17.97 -16.41
N GLY A 44 4.50 17.59 -16.92
CA GLY A 44 5.45 16.70 -16.26
C GLY A 44 4.82 15.40 -15.79
N ARG A 45 4.93 15.09 -14.48
CA ARG A 45 4.42 13.85 -13.89
C ARG A 45 2.91 13.64 -14.04
N LEU A 46 2.10 14.69 -14.24
CA LEU A 46 0.66 14.50 -14.51
C LEU A 46 0.44 13.73 -15.82
N GLU A 47 1.29 13.91 -16.84
CA GLU A 47 1.21 13.17 -18.10
C GLU A 47 1.61 11.70 -17.91
N GLU A 48 2.57 11.43 -17.01
CA GLU A 48 2.97 10.08 -16.61
C GLU A 48 1.84 9.37 -15.85
N LEU A 49 1.14 10.08 -14.96
CA LEU A 49 0.00 9.56 -14.22
C LEU A 49 -1.17 9.19 -15.13
N ALA A 50 -1.47 10.01 -16.13
CA ALA A 50 -2.50 9.70 -17.13
C ALA A 50 -2.14 8.43 -17.94
N GLN A 51 -0.88 8.31 -18.37
CA GLN A 51 -0.38 7.10 -19.04
C GLN A 51 -0.44 5.86 -18.13
N TRP A 52 -0.08 5.99 -16.85
CA TRP A 52 -0.17 4.90 -15.88
C TRP A 52 -1.61 4.44 -15.66
N LEU A 53 -2.57 5.36 -15.49
CA LEU A 53 -3.98 5.01 -15.40
C LEU A 53 -4.46 4.29 -16.67
N ALA A 54 -4.14 4.84 -17.84
CA ALA A 54 -4.52 4.25 -19.12
C ALA A 54 -3.99 2.82 -19.29
N ALA A 55 -2.74 2.58 -18.86
CA ALA A 55 -2.08 1.29 -18.91
C ALA A 55 -2.85 0.19 -18.17
N TRP A 56 -3.41 0.52 -17.02
CA TRP A 56 -4.11 -0.46 -16.17
C TRP A 56 -5.61 -0.48 -16.45
N GLN A 57 -6.22 0.64 -16.82
CA GLN A 57 -7.63 0.66 -17.20
C GLN A 57 -7.90 0.17 -18.63
N GLY A 58 -6.86 0.03 -19.47
CA GLY A 58 -6.99 -0.44 -20.85
C GLY A 58 -7.71 0.54 -21.77
N GLY A 59 -7.63 1.84 -21.50
CA GLY A 59 -8.39 2.85 -22.24
C GLY A 59 -8.14 4.28 -21.79
N VAL A 60 -9.12 5.15 -22.04
CA VAL A 60 -9.04 6.57 -21.62
C VAL A 60 -9.05 6.63 -20.08
N PRO A 61 -8.03 7.26 -19.47
CA PRO A 61 -7.89 7.28 -18.01
C PRO A 61 -9.04 8.04 -17.35
N HIS A 62 -9.58 7.47 -16.27
CA HIS A 62 -10.65 8.07 -15.48
C HIS A 62 -10.51 7.72 -13.99
N VAL A 63 -11.12 8.54 -13.12
CA VAL A 63 -11.19 8.31 -11.67
C VAL A 63 -12.56 8.81 -11.20
N GLU A 64 -13.55 7.94 -11.32
CA GLU A 64 -14.97 8.15 -11.04
C GLU A 64 -15.43 7.38 -9.81
N ARG A 65 -14.82 6.22 -9.52
CA ARG A 65 -15.11 5.38 -8.36
C ARG A 65 -13.85 5.06 -7.54
N PRO A 66 -13.06 6.07 -7.14
CA PRO A 66 -11.90 5.81 -6.30
C PRO A 66 -12.34 5.33 -4.91
N LEU A 67 -11.64 4.33 -4.40
CA LEU A 67 -11.90 3.75 -3.08
C LEU A 67 -10.63 3.78 -2.23
N VAL A 68 -10.72 4.36 -1.04
CA VAL A 68 -9.77 4.14 0.04
C VAL A 68 -10.23 2.96 0.88
N ALA A 69 -9.38 1.95 1.02
CA ALA A 69 -9.59 0.79 1.86
C ALA A 69 -8.62 0.81 3.03
N VAL A 70 -9.15 0.91 4.25
CA VAL A 70 -8.37 0.87 5.49
C VAL A 70 -8.53 -0.50 6.13
N PHE A 71 -7.44 -1.26 6.24
CA PHE A 71 -7.44 -2.56 6.90
C PHE A 71 -6.99 -2.41 8.35
N ALA A 72 -7.81 -2.86 9.30
CA ALA A 72 -7.55 -2.69 10.73
C ALA A 72 -7.21 -4.03 11.39
N GLY A 73 -6.09 -4.08 12.12
CA GLY A 73 -5.59 -5.31 12.77
C GLY A 73 -4.83 -5.02 14.07
N ASN A 74 -4.88 -5.96 15.02
CA ASN A 74 -4.19 -5.89 16.30
C ASN A 74 -3.05 -6.91 16.39
N HIS A 75 -2.01 -6.58 17.17
CA HIS A 75 -0.76 -7.33 17.21
C HIS A 75 -0.38 -7.78 18.63
N GLY A 76 -0.05 -9.06 18.82
CA GLY A 76 0.37 -9.61 20.11
C GLY A 76 1.66 -8.97 20.65
N VAL A 77 2.56 -8.56 19.76
CA VAL A 77 3.83 -7.90 20.11
C VAL A 77 3.65 -6.58 20.89
N THR A 78 2.46 -5.98 20.86
CA THR A 78 2.14 -4.77 21.65
C THR A 78 2.31 -5.00 23.16
N ALA A 79 2.15 -6.24 23.65
CA ALA A 79 2.42 -6.62 25.03
C ALA A 79 3.88 -6.38 25.47
N LYS A 80 4.81 -6.23 24.51
CA LYS A 80 6.22 -5.90 24.77
C LYS A 80 6.49 -4.39 24.90
N GLY A 81 5.45 -3.54 24.93
CA GLY A 81 5.61 -2.10 25.12
C GLY A 81 6.30 -1.41 23.94
N VAL A 82 5.91 -1.77 22.72
CA VAL A 82 6.44 -1.22 21.45
C VAL A 82 5.58 -0.11 20.84
N SER A 83 4.61 0.41 21.59
CA SER A 83 3.74 1.51 21.21
C SER A 83 3.46 2.39 22.43
N ALA A 84 3.24 3.69 22.21
CA ALA A 84 2.84 4.63 23.27
C ALA A 84 1.35 4.49 23.64
N TYR A 85 0.57 3.85 22.77
CA TYR A 85 -0.87 3.70 22.91
C TYR A 85 -1.23 2.24 23.18
N PRO A 86 -2.27 1.98 23.99
CA PRO A 86 -2.71 0.62 24.26
C PRO A 86 -3.53 0.03 23.10
N PRO A 87 -3.62 -1.30 22.96
CA PRO A 87 -4.23 -1.96 21.78
C PRO A 87 -5.70 -1.60 21.50
N GLU A 88 -6.48 -1.25 22.53
CA GLU A 88 -7.88 -0.84 22.38
C GLU A 88 -8.06 0.43 21.53
N VAL A 89 -7.00 1.24 21.35
CA VAL A 89 -7.05 2.42 20.48
C VAL A 89 -7.33 2.04 19.02
N THR A 90 -6.97 0.83 18.57
CA THR A 90 -7.32 0.37 17.21
C THR A 90 -8.84 0.37 17.01
N ALA A 91 -9.60 -0.24 17.92
CA ALA A 91 -11.06 -0.29 17.82
C ALA A 91 -11.69 1.10 18.00
N GLN A 92 -11.13 1.95 18.86
CA GLN A 92 -11.59 3.33 19.04
C GLN A 92 -11.42 4.17 17.76
N MET A 93 -10.30 4.00 17.05
CA MET A 93 -10.09 4.69 15.77
C MET A 93 -10.99 4.13 14.67
N VAL A 94 -11.25 2.83 14.64
CA VAL A 94 -12.26 2.25 13.72
C VAL A 94 -13.65 2.84 13.98
N ALA A 95 -14.06 2.99 15.24
CA ALA A 95 -15.29 3.70 15.58
C ALA A 95 -15.25 5.18 15.16
N ASN A 96 -14.11 5.84 15.27
CA ASN A 96 -13.92 7.22 14.82
C ASN A 96 -14.05 7.35 13.28
N PHE A 97 -13.52 6.38 12.51
CA PHE A 97 -13.71 6.32 11.05
C PHE A 97 -15.19 6.20 10.69
N ALA A 98 -15.91 5.32 11.37
CA ALA A 98 -17.35 5.13 11.16
C ALA A 98 -18.16 6.38 11.53
N ALA A 99 -17.73 7.13 12.54
CA ALA A 99 -18.33 8.40 12.95
C ALA A 99 -17.95 9.59 12.04
N GLY A 100 -17.05 9.42 11.07
CA GLY A 100 -16.62 10.50 10.18
C GLY A 100 -15.58 11.45 10.79
N GLY A 101 -14.99 11.11 11.95
CA GLY A 101 -14.18 12.03 12.75
C GLY A 101 -12.69 12.02 12.47
N ALA A 102 -12.17 11.12 11.63
CA ALA A 102 -10.74 11.00 11.38
C ALA A 102 -10.27 11.87 10.21
N ALA A 103 -8.94 12.06 10.12
CA ALA A 103 -8.33 12.80 9.03
C ALA A 103 -8.65 12.17 7.66
N ILE A 104 -8.64 10.83 7.58
CA ILE A 104 -8.97 10.14 6.33
C ILE A 104 -10.40 10.44 5.86
N ASN A 105 -11.38 10.57 6.77
CA ASN A 105 -12.74 10.93 6.41
C ASN A 105 -12.80 12.31 5.73
N GLN A 106 -12.07 13.29 6.28
CA GLN A 106 -12.05 14.65 5.75
C GLN A 106 -11.35 14.73 4.40
N ILE A 107 -10.26 13.99 4.22
CA ILE A 107 -9.54 13.91 2.92
C ILE A 107 -10.42 13.23 1.87
N CYS A 108 -11.07 12.11 2.22
CA CYS A 108 -11.99 11.43 1.29
C CYS A 108 -13.15 12.34 0.88
N ALA A 109 -13.74 13.07 1.83
CA ALA A 109 -14.80 14.04 1.54
C ALA A 109 -14.31 15.18 0.63
N ALA A 110 -13.09 15.69 0.85
CA ALA A 110 -12.53 16.79 0.06
C ALA A 110 -12.28 16.42 -1.42
N TYR A 111 -11.91 15.17 -1.70
CA TYR A 111 -11.60 14.70 -3.05
C TYR A 111 -12.69 13.81 -3.67
N ASP A 112 -13.82 13.64 -2.97
CA ASP A 112 -14.92 12.78 -3.39
C ASP A 112 -14.41 11.35 -3.66
N LEU A 113 -13.87 10.74 -2.60
CA LEU A 113 -13.35 9.37 -2.57
C LEU A 113 -14.24 8.51 -1.68
N GLY A 114 -14.53 7.29 -2.13
CA GLY A 114 -15.15 6.29 -1.25
C GLY A 114 -14.20 5.89 -0.14
N LEU A 115 -14.71 5.63 1.06
CA LEU A 115 -13.94 5.10 2.19
C LEU A 115 -14.61 3.83 2.70
N LYS A 116 -13.83 2.74 2.80
CA LYS A 116 -14.24 1.49 3.46
C LYS A 116 -13.21 1.07 4.47
N VAL A 117 -13.68 0.65 5.63
CA VAL A 117 -12.86 0.12 6.72
C VAL A 117 -13.15 -1.37 6.87
N TYR A 118 -12.09 -2.16 6.91
CA TYR A 118 -12.14 -3.62 7.02
C TYR A 118 -11.56 -4.01 8.39
N ASP A 119 -12.44 -4.47 9.28
CA ASP A 119 -12.06 -5.03 10.58
C ASP A 119 -11.58 -6.48 10.41
N LEU A 120 -10.35 -6.76 10.86
CA LEU A 120 -9.72 -8.08 10.75
C LEU A 120 -9.62 -8.78 12.12
N ALA A 121 -10.77 -8.88 12.80
CA ALA A 121 -10.92 -9.52 14.11
C ALA A 121 -10.09 -8.80 15.19
N LEU A 122 -10.39 -7.53 15.43
CA LEU A 122 -9.66 -6.69 16.38
C LEU A 122 -9.60 -7.24 17.82
N GLU A 123 -10.57 -8.06 18.22
CA GLU A 123 -10.61 -8.71 19.54
C GLU A 123 -9.57 -9.84 19.68
N ILE A 124 -9.06 -10.35 18.56
CA ILE A 124 -8.11 -11.46 18.51
C ILE A 124 -6.83 -10.93 17.87
N PRO A 125 -5.86 -10.40 18.64
CA PRO A 125 -4.58 -9.98 18.07
C PRO A 125 -3.87 -11.16 17.38
N THR A 126 -2.91 -10.86 16.50
CA THR A 126 -1.96 -11.89 16.05
C THR A 126 -1.15 -12.40 17.24
N ASP A 127 -0.53 -13.57 17.10
CA ASP A 127 0.43 -14.03 18.10
C ASP A 127 1.64 -13.08 18.17
N ASP A 128 2.36 -13.09 19.29
CA ASP A 128 3.61 -12.36 19.44
C ASP A 128 4.71 -13.02 18.59
N PHE A 129 5.15 -12.32 17.54
CA PHE A 129 6.16 -12.83 16.61
C PHE A 129 7.52 -13.13 17.25
N THR A 130 7.75 -12.69 18.49
CA THR A 130 8.97 -12.99 19.24
C THR A 130 8.94 -14.36 19.93
N GLU A 131 7.78 -15.00 19.95
CA GLU A 131 7.53 -16.27 20.67
C GLU A 131 6.88 -17.34 19.78
N ALA A 132 6.11 -16.93 18.77
CA ALA A 132 5.42 -17.80 17.81
C ALA A 132 5.36 -17.14 16.43
N ALA A 133 4.82 -17.81 15.41
CA ALA A 133 4.50 -17.12 14.16
C ALA A 133 3.24 -16.27 14.37
N ALA A 134 3.21 -15.01 13.90
CA ALA A 134 2.06 -14.12 14.06
C ALA A 134 0.73 -14.73 13.59
N MET A 135 0.77 -15.54 12.52
CA MET A 135 -0.37 -16.29 12.00
C MET A 135 0.04 -17.71 11.59
N ASP A 136 -0.93 -18.63 11.53
CA ASP A 136 -0.75 -19.87 10.77
C ASP A 136 -0.88 -19.62 9.25
N GLU A 137 -0.47 -20.60 8.44
CA GLU A 137 -0.42 -20.43 6.98
C GLU A 137 -1.81 -20.23 6.38
N LYS A 138 -2.78 -21.01 6.86
CA LYS A 138 -4.16 -20.95 6.38
C LYS A 138 -4.79 -19.58 6.67
N THR A 139 -4.56 -19.05 7.86
CA THR A 139 -5.05 -17.74 8.29
C THR A 139 -4.38 -16.63 7.49
N CYS A 140 -3.07 -16.70 7.26
CA CYS A 140 -2.37 -15.73 6.43
C CYS A 140 -2.93 -15.71 4.99
N ALA A 141 -3.02 -16.88 4.35
CA ALA A 141 -3.55 -16.99 2.99
C ALA A 141 -5.04 -16.57 2.90
N ALA A 142 -5.87 -16.97 3.87
CA ALA A 142 -7.27 -16.56 3.93
C ALA A 142 -7.43 -15.05 4.14
N THR A 143 -6.54 -14.43 4.92
CA THR A 143 -6.54 -12.97 5.14
C THR A 143 -6.12 -12.23 3.86
N MET A 144 -5.16 -12.76 3.10
CA MET A 144 -4.85 -12.23 1.76
C MET A 144 -6.06 -12.36 0.83
N ALA A 145 -6.74 -13.52 0.81
CA ALA A 145 -7.95 -13.70 0.01
C ALA A 145 -9.07 -12.71 0.41
N PHE A 146 -9.28 -12.49 1.70
CA PHE A 146 -10.21 -11.48 2.21
C PHE A 146 -9.83 -10.06 1.74
N GLY A 147 -8.54 -9.73 1.72
CA GLY A 147 -8.05 -8.47 1.15
C GLY A 147 -8.43 -8.24 -0.31
N MET A 148 -8.54 -9.30 -1.12
CA MET A 148 -8.97 -9.22 -2.52
C MET A 148 -10.44 -8.83 -2.67
N GLU A 149 -11.28 -9.08 -1.64
CA GLU A 149 -12.71 -8.75 -1.66
C GLU A 149 -12.99 -7.25 -1.77
N VAL A 150 -12.01 -6.39 -1.46
CA VAL A 150 -12.09 -4.93 -1.65
C VAL A 150 -12.48 -4.53 -3.08
N LEU A 151 -12.26 -5.42 -4.05
CA LEU A 151 -12.54 -5.18 -5.47
C LEU A 151 -13.93 -5.63 -5.91
N MET A 152 -14.74 -6.22 -5.03
CA MET A 152 -16.12 -6.62 -5.38
C MET A 152 -16.94 -5.43 -5.89
N ASP A 153 -16.70 -4.24 -5.34
CA ASP A 153 -17.34 -3.00 -5.78
C ASP A 153 -16.66 -2.36 -7.00
N LYS A 154 -15.72 -3.04 -7.65
CA LYS A 154 -15.05 -2.61 -8.89
C LYS A 154 -14.57 -1.14 -8.84
N PRO A 155 -13.71 -0.77 -7.87
CA PRO A 155 -13.10 0.56 -7.88
C PRO A 155 -12.25 0.73 -9.13
N ASP A 156 -12.22 1.94 -9.69
CA ASP A 156 -11.36 2.26 -10.84
C ASP A 156 -9.97 2.79 -10.42
N LEU A 157 -9.81 3.06 -9.12
CA LEU A 157 -8.58 3.40 -8.43
C LEU A 157 -8.70 2.94 -6.98
N LEU A 158 -7.77 2.11 -6.51
CA LEU A 158 -7.73 1.67 -5.12
C LEU A 158 -6.62 2.40 -4.36
N CYS A 159 -6.94 2.96 -3.21
CA CYS A 159 -5.96 3.45 -2.25
C CYS A 159 -5.97 2.50 -1.05
N ILE A 160 -4.80 2.01 -0.64
CA ILE A 160 -4.70 1.14 0.53
C ILE A 160 -4.11 1.89 1.71
N GLY A 161 -4.71 1.67 2.87
CA GLY A 161 -4.29 2.19 4.16
C GLY A 161 -4.54 1.16 5.24
N GLU A 162 -4.14 1.51 6.44
CA GLU A 162 -4.15 0.57 7.55
C GLU A 162 -4.37 1.28 8.88
N MET A 163 -4.77 0.52 9.89
CA MET A 163 -4.89 0.98 11.27
C MET A 163 -4.53 -0.17 12.21
N GLY A 164 -3.54 0.03 13.09
CA GLY A 164 -3.22 -0.99 14.07
C GLY A 164 -2.16 -0.56 15.06
N ILE A 165 -2.46 -0.61 16.35
CA ILE A 165 -1.42 -0.33 17.35
C ILE A 165 -0.28 -1.35 17.24
N GLY A 166 0.97 -0.85 17.16
CA GLY A 166 2.18 -1.66 17.02
C GLY A 166 2.56 -2.06 15.59
N ASN A 167 1.73 -1.76 14.58
CA ASN A 167 1.96 -2.06 13.16
C ASN A 167 3.32 -1.57 12.61
N THR A 168 3.87 -0.46 13.10
CA THR A 168 5.17 0.06 12.65
C THR A 168 6.33 -0.81 13.10
N THR A 169 6.19 -1.53 14.23
CA THR A 169 7.13 -2.56 14.68
C THR A 169 7.09 -3.76 13.75
N VAL A 170 5.87 -4.20 13.43
CA VAL A 170 5.59 -5.31 12.52
C VAL A 170 6.15 -5.02 11.12
N ALA A 171 5.84 -3.85 10.56
CA ALA A 171 6.35 -3.40 9.27
C ALA A 171 7.89 -3.35 9.25
N ALA A 172 8.52 -2.80 10.31
CA ALA A 172 9.97 -2.77 10.42
C ALA A 172 10.60 -4.17 10.47
N ALA A 173 9.98 -5.12 11.18
CA ALA A 173 10.42 -6.52 11.20
C ALA A 173 10.30 -7.18 9.82
N VAL A 174 9.20 -6.91 9.10
CA VAL A 174 9.00 -7.39 7.72
C VAL A 174 10.09 -6.84 6.79
N TYR A 175 10.38 -5.53 6.82
CA TYR A 175 11.45 -4.97 6.01
C TYR A 175 12.82 -5.57 6.32
N ALA A 176 13.19 -5.68 7.59
CA ALA A 176 14.45 -6.26 8.02
C ALA A 176 14.59 -7.71 7.56
N ALA A 177 13.51 -8.49 7.60
CA ALA A 177 13.51 -9.87 7.11
C ALA A 177 13.65 -9.96 5.59
N LEU A 178 12.97 -9.11 4.83
CA LEU A 178 12.98 -9.16 3.35
C LEU A 178 14.27 -8.58 2.74
N PHE A 179 14.82 -7.53 3.34
CA PHE A 179 15.89 -6.72 2.76
C PHE A 179 17.17 -6.70 3.60
N GLY A 180 17.18 -7.37 4.74
CA GLY A 180 18.31 -7.41 5.65
C GLY A 180 18.38 -6.18 6.57
N GLY A 181 19.41 -6.16 7.41
CA GLY A 181 19.55 -5.17 8.48
C GLY A 181 18.95 -5.65 9.80
N SER A 182 18.68 -4.70 10.68
CA SER A 182 18.26 -4.88 12.08
C SER A 182 17.06 -3.99 12.41
N GLY A 183 16.50 -4.16 13.60
CA GLY A 183 15.50 -3.24 14.14
C GLY A 183 15.98 -1.79 14.14
N ALA A 184 17.28 -1.54 14.34
CA ALA A 184 17.84 -0.18 14.37
C ALA A 184 17.81 0.52 13.00
N ASP A 185 17.84 -0.26 11.92
CA ASP A 185 17.83 0.27 10.55
C ASP A 185 16.41 0.69 10.14
N TRP A 186 15.41 -0.12 10.53
CA TRP A 186 14.05 0.02 10.03
C TRP A 186 13.07 0.66 11.01
N ALA A 187 13.31 0.57 12.32
CA ALA A 187 12.38 1.12 13.30
C ALA A 187 12.40 2.66 13.30
N GLY A 188 11.22 3.25 13.23
CA GLY A 188 10.98 4.66 13.51
C GLY A 188 10.20 4.87 14.81
N ALA A 189 10.05 6.15 15.19
CA ALA A 189 9.31 6.55 16.39
C ALA A 189 7.82 6.17 16.33
N GLY A 190 7.25 5.93 15.15
CA GLY A 190 5.84 5.62 14.97
C GLY A 190 4.95 6.69 15.63
N THR A 191 4.23 6.29 16.66
CA THR A 191 3.34 7.15 17.44
C THR A 191 4.04 8.09 18.42
N GLY A 192 5.37 8.27 18.31
CA GLY A 192 6.15 9.23 19.10
C GLY A 192 7.08 8.61 20.16
N LEU A 193 7.48 7.35 20.00
CA LEU A 193 8.43 6.71 20.91
C LEU A 193 9.80 7.40 20.91
N SER A 194 10.48 7.36 22.05
CA SER A 194 11.84 7.90 22.23
C SER A 194 12.59 7.14 23.31
N GLY A 195 13.90 7.36 23.42
CA GLY A 195 14.72 6.83 24.52
C GLY A 195 14.65 5.31 24.67
N GLU A 196 14.35 4.85 25.88
CA GLU A 196 14.29 3.43 26.23
C GLU A 196 13.20 2.66 25.48
N ASP A 197 12.06 3.29 25.19
CA ASP A 197 10.98 2.64 24.45
C ASP A 197 11.38 2.36 22.99
N MET A 198 12.17 3.26 22.41
CA MET A 198 12.73 3.05 21.08
C MET A 198 13.75 1.91 21.09
N ALA A 199 14.62 1.84 22.10
CA ALA A 199 15.57 0.74 22.25
C ALA A 199 14.85 -0.61 22.45
N ARG A 200 13.76 -0.63 23.21
CA ARG A 200 12.90 -1.80 23.39
C ARG A 200 12.28 -2.26 22.07
N LYS A 201 11.74 -1.33 21.28
CA LYS A 201 11.18 -1.62 19.95
C LYS A 201 12.22 -2.26 19.02
N VAL A 202 13.45 -1.72 18.99
CA VAL A 202 14.56 -2.29 18.21
C VAL A 202 14.86 -3.72 18.67
N ALA A 203 15.03 -3.93 19.98
CA ALA A 203 15.35 -5.25 20.53
C ALA A 203 14.26 -6.30 20.24
N VAL A 204 12.98 -5.90 20.29
CA VAL A 204 11.84 -6.77 19.96
C VAL A 204 11.87 -7.20 18.49
N ILE A 205 12.18 -6.28 17.57
CA ILE A 205 12.35 -6.61 16.15
C ILE A 205 13.48 -7.61 15.96
N ASP A 206 14.65 -7.35 16.55
CA ASP A 206 15.82 -8.23 16.44
C ASP A 206 15.56 -9.63 17.04
N GLN A 207 14.80 -9.69 18.14
CA GLN A 207 14.36 -10.95 18.74
C GLN A 207 13.48 -11.75 17.78
N GLY A 208 12.49 -11.13 17.13
CA GLY A 208 11.64 -11.79 16.14
C GLY A 208 12.42 -12.31 14.94
N LEU A 209 13.35 -11.50 14.41
CA LEU A 209 14.24 -11.90 13.32
C LEU A 209 15.10 -13.11 13.71
N ALA A 210 15.67 -13.11 14.91
CA ALA A 210 16.47 -14.22 15.41
C ALA A 210 15.63 -15.50 15.59
N PHE A 211 14.44 -15.38 16.16
CA PHE A 211 13.52 -16.49 16.41
C PHE A 211 13.10 -17.19 15.10
N HIS A 212 12.92 -16.42 14.02
CA HIS A 212 12.46 -16.94 12.73
C HIS A 212 13.55 -17.13 11.66
N LYS A 213 14.83 -16.94 11.99
CA LYS A 213 15.97 -16.94 11.05
C LYS A 213 15.96 -18.06 9.99
N GLY A 214 15.51 -19.26 10.34
CA GLY A 214 15.43 -20.41 9.42
C GLY A 214 14.34 -20.35 8.35
N HIS A 215 13.48 -19.33 8.36
CA HIS A 215 12.29 -19.26 7.51
C HIS A 215 12.18 -17.97 6.69
N LEU A 216 13.11 -17.02 6.84
CA LEU A 216 12.99 -15.67 6.26
C LEU A 216 13.36 -15.58 4.77
N SER A 217 13.69 -16.70 4.12
CA SER A 217 13.99 -16.73 2.67
C SER A 217 12.74 -16.68 1.80
N ASP A 218 11.57 -17.07 2.33
CA ASP A 218 10.30 -17.03 1.61
C ASP A 218 9.48 -15.81 2.07
N PRO A 219 9.12 -14.87 1.17
CA PRO A 219 8.35 -13.68 1.51
C PRO A 219 6.99 -13.97 2.17
N LEU A 220 6.33 -15.08 1.80
CA LEU A 220 5.05 -15.45 2.41
C LEU A 220 5.24 -15.99 3.83
N GLU A 221 6.34 -16.69 4.10
CA GLU A 221 6.72 -17.07 5.46
C GLU A 221 7.10 -15.83 6.30
N VAL A 222 7.75 -14.83 5.71
CA VAL A 222 8.01 -13.55 6.40
C VAL A 222 6.70 -12.87 6.79
N LEU A 223 5.76 -12.73 5.86
CA LEU A 223 4.44 -12.15 6.13
C LEU A 223 3.68 -12.92 7.22
N ARG A 224 3.69 -14.25 7.14
CA ARG A 224 3.01 -15.12 8.11
C ARG A 224 3.58 -15.01 9.52
N ARG A 225 4.91 -14.92 9.62
CA ARG A 225 5.62 -15.03 10.90
C ARG A 225 5.78 -13.69 11.60
N LEU A 226 6.15 -12.66 10.84
CA LEU A 226 6.49 -11.34 11.37
C LEU A 226 5.44 -10.26 11.05
N GLY A 227 4.48 -10.55 10.16
CA GLY A 227 3.49 -9.60 9.70
C GLY A 227 2.26 -9.49 10.60
N GLY A 228 1.25 -8.77 10.11
CA GLY A 228 -0.06 -8.58 10.72
C GLY A 228 -1.19 -8.89 9.74
N ARG A 229 -2.41 -8.99 10.25
CA ARG A 229 -3.57 -9.31 9.39
C ARG A 229 -3.83 -8.20 8.37
N GLU A 230 -3.70 -6.95 8.77
CA GLU A 230 -3.82 -5.77 7.93
C GLU A 230 -2.75 -5.72 6.83
N ILE A 231 -1.49 -6.07 7.12
CA ILE A 231 -0.46 -6.19 6.08
C ILE A 231 -0.79 -7.33 5.12
N ALA A 232 -1.27 -8.48 5.61
CA ALA A 232 -1.67 -9.60 4.76
C ALA A 232 -2.86 -9.25 3.85
N ALA A 233 -3.88 -8.59 4.40
CA ALA A 233 -5.03 -8.12 3.65
C ALA A 233 -4.64 -7.07 2.60
N MET A 234 -3.77 -6.11 2.93
CA MET A 234 -3.23 -5.16 1.95
C MET A 234 -2.44 -5.84 0.83
N ALA A 235 -1.63 -6.86 1.13
CA ALA A 235 -0.91 -7.62 0.11
C ALA A 235 -1.90 -8.37 -0.80
N GLY A 236 -2.94 -8.96 -0.22
CA GLY A 236 -4.07 -9.52 -0.94
C GLY A 236 -4.76 -8.52 -1.86
N ALA A 237 -5.09 -7.33 -1.35
CA ALA A 237 -5.73 -6.24 -2.09
C ALA A 237 -4.89 -5.81 -3.30
N ILE A 238 -3.57 -5.63 -3.12
CA ILE A 238 -2.65 -5.29 -4.22
C ILE A 238 -2.67 -6.39 -5.29
N LEU A 239 -2.55 -7.65 -4.89
CA LEU A 239 -2.50 -8.79 -5.81
C LEU A 239 -3.84 -8.99 -6.55
N GLY A 240 -4.96 -8.87 -5.85
CA GLY A 240 -6.29 -8.88 -6.46
C GLY A 240 -6.45 -7.74 -7.46
N ALA A 241 -5.96 -6.54 -7.12
CA ALA A 241 -6.10 -5.35 -7.96
C ALA A 241 -5.33 -5.55 -9.26
N ARG A 242 -4.17 -6.21 -9.17
CA ARG A 242 -3.39 -6.59 -10.35
C ARG A 242 -4.19 -7.45 -11.31
N HIS A 243 -4.87 -8.49 -10.81
CA HIS A 243 -5.67 -9.40 -11.64
C HIS A 243 -6.93 -8.76 -12.24
N GLN A 244 -7.43 -7.68 -11.64
CA GLN A 244 -8.55 -6.91 -12.16
C GLN A 244 -8.12 -5.66 -12.95
N ASN A 245 -6.81 -5.48 -13.16
CA ASN A 245 -6.19 -4.30 -13.77
C ASN A 245 -6.60 -2.97 -13.09
N VAL A 246 -6.84 -3.01 -11.78
CA VAL A 246 -7.17 -1.81 -11.00
C VAL A 246 -5.86 -1.14 -10.55
N PRO A 247 -5.61 0.13 -10.92
CA PRO A 247 -4.47 0.88 -10.41
C PRO A 247 -4.54 1.04 -8.88
N VAL A 248 -3.40 0.92 -8.19
CA VAL A 248 -3.31 1.03 -6.72
C VAL A 248 -2.41 2.19 -6.30
N ILE A 249 -2.82 2.93 -5.27
CA ILE A 249 -1.97 3.88 -4.56
C ILE A 249 -1.70 3.34 -3.16
N VAL A 250 -0.43 3.08 -2.88
CA VAL A 250 0.09 2.63 -1.58
C VAL A 250 0.34 3.86 -0.71
N ASP A 251 -0.09 3.84 0.55
CA ASP A 251 0.02 4.97 1.47
C ASP A 251 1.46 5.19 1.99
N GLY A 252 1.70 4.89 3.27
CA GLY A 252 2.95 5.16 3.96
C GLY A 252 3.72 3.89 4.33
N PHE A 253 4.52 4.01 5.39
CA PHE A 253 5.50 3.00 5.81
C PHE A 253 4.93 1.60 5.99
N VAL A 254 3.76 1.46 6.63
CA VAL A 254 3.14 0.15 6.89
C VAL A 254 2.50 -0.42 5.62
N ALA A 255 1.77 0.39 4.85
CA ALA A 255 1.20 -0.07 3.57
C ALA A 255 2.29 -0.54 2.59
N THR A 256 3.44 0.15 2.57
CA THR A 256 4.60 -0.24 1.77
C THR A 256 5.20 -1.58 2.19
N SER A 257 5.04 -2.04 3.44
CA SER A 257 5.57 -3.36 3.84
C SER A 257 4.76 -4.51 3.25
N ALA A 258 3.45 -4.32 3.03
CA ALA A 258 2.63 -5.26 2.28
C ALA A 258 3.07 -5.35 0.80
N ALA A 259 3.35 -4.19 0.18
CA ALA A 259 3.89 -4.13 -1.17
C ALA A 259 5.29 -4.78 -1.27
N ALA A 260 6.14 -4.62 -0.25
CA ALA A 260 7.47 -5.19 -0.19
C ALA A 260 7.48 -6.73 -0.21
N VAL A 261 6.52 -7.37 0.47
CA VAL A 261 6.33 -8.83 0.42
C VAL A 261 6.13 -9.28 -1.03
N LEU A 262 5.20 -8.65 -1.75
CA LEU A 262 4.92 -8.99 -3.15
C LEU A 262 6.10 -8.68 -4.08
N HIS A 263 6.78 -7.55 -3.88
CA HIS A 263 7.97 -7.20 -4.65
C HIS A 263 9.10 -8.22 -4.50
N LYS A 264 9.27 -8.77 -3.29
CA LYS A 264 10.27 -9.81 -3.05
C LYS A 264 9.91 -11.13 -3.74
N MET A 265 8.61 -11.40 -3.96
CA MET A 265 8.15 -12.55 -4.76
C MET A 265 8.39 -12.34 -6.26
N ASP A 266 7.98 -11.19 -6.79
CA ASP A 266 8.26 -10.75 -8.17
C ASP A 266 8.29 -9.22 -8.20
N PRO A 267 9.40 -8.57 -8.63
CA PRO A 267 9.50 -7.12 -8.69
C PRO A 267 8.39 -6.43 -9.50
N ARG A 268 7.84 -7.12 -10.50
CA ARG A 268 6.75 -6.63 -11.38
C ARG A 268 5.38 -6.61 -10.71
N ALA A 269 5.25 -7.24 -9.53
CA ALA A 269 4.01 -7.25 -8.75
C ALA A 269 3.49 -5.86 -8.40
N LEU A 270 4.36 -4.83 -8.49
CA LEU A 270 4.03 -3.46 -8.15
C LEU A 270 3.95 -2.54 -9.39
N ASP A 271 3.92 -3.05 -10.62
CA ASP A 271 3.88 -2.18 -11.81
C ASP A 271 2.56 -1.39 -11.93
N HIS A 272 1.49 -1.88 -11.28
CA HIS A 272 0.20 -1.20 -11.16
C HIS A 272 0.08 -0.35 -9.88
N CYS A 273 1.16 -0.25 -9.09
CA CYS A 273 1.18 0.52 -7.87
C CYS A 273 1.93 1.85 -8.03
N LEU A 274 1.32 2.92 -7.54
CA LEU A 274 1.98 4.18 -7.19
C LEU A 274 2.14 4.28 -5.67
N PHE A 275 3.08 5.12 -5.24
CA PHE A 275 3.32 5.41 -3.83
C PHE A 275 2.89 6.84 -3.53
N GLY A 276 1.90 6.98 -2.66
CA GLY A 276 1.21 8.23 -2.41
C GLY A 276 2.13 9.28 -1.82
N HIS A 277 2.89 8.93 -0.78
CA HIS A 277 3.81 9.87 -0.13
C HIS A 277 5.04 9.18 0.46
N VAL A 278 6.10 9.95 0.68
CA VAL A 278 7.15 9.56 1.63
C VAL A 278 6.70 9.93 3.04
N SER A 279 6.34 8.91 3.81
CA SER A 279 6.20 8.99 5.26
C SER A 279 7.46 9.53 5.96
N ALA A 280 7.27 10.28 7.03
CA ALA A 280 8.34 10.73 7.94
C ALA A 280 8.88 9.63 8.86
N GLU A 281 8.37 8.40 8.75
CA GLU A 281 9.00 7.23 9.38
C GLU A 281 10.40 6.99 8.79
N ARG A 282 11.40 6.86 9.66
CA ARG A 282 12.84 6.81 9.31
C ARG A 282 13.16 5.83 8.18
N GLY A 283 12.59 4.63 8.22
CA GLY A 283 12.87 3.57 7.25
C GLY A 283 12.13 3.70 5.91
N HIS A 284 11.21 4.65 5.75
CA HIS A 284 10.33 4.63 4.57
C HIS A 284 11.03 5.06 3.28
N MET A 285 11.93 6.06 3.35
CA MET A 285 12.72 6.47 2.18
C MET A 285 13.59 5.30 1.68
N GLN A 286 14.28 4.61 2.58
CA GLN A 286 15.07 3.43 2.26
C GLN A 286 14.21 2.30 1.66
N ALA A 287 12.99 2.08 2.17
CA ALA A 287 12.06 1.12 1.61
C ALA A 287 11.70 1.47 0.16
N LEU A 288 11.33 2.73 -0.11
CA LEU A 288 10.98 3.20 -1.45
C LEU A 288 12.16 3.08 -2.43
N GLU A 289 13.37 3.43 -1.99
CA GLU A 289 14.60 3.26 -2.78
C GLU A 289 14.87 1.79 -3.11
N THR A 290 14.71 0.89 -2.14
CA THR A 290 14.89 -0.55 -2.32
C THR A 290 13.89 -1.13 -3.33
N LEU A 291 12.65 -0.62 -3.32
CA LEU A 291 11.60 -1.02 -4.28
C LEU A 291 11.76 -0.37 -5.66
N GLY A 292 12.66 0.62 -5.82
CA GLY A 292 12.81 1.40 -7.05
C GLY A 292 11.61 2.31 -7.32
N LYS A 293 10.97 2.84 -6.27
CA LYS A 293 9.71 3.59 -6.37
C LYS A 293 9.89 5.04 -5.93
N VAL A 294 9.25 5.95 -6.67
CA VAL A 294 9.29 7.39 -6.41
C VAL A 294 7.91 7.86 -5.92
N PRO A 295 7.79 8.38 -4.69
CA PRO A 295 6.52 8.81 -4.14
C PRO A 295 5.99 10.06 -4.86
N LEU A 296 4.68 10.30 -4.79
CA LEU A 296 4.07 11.51 -5.36
C LEU A 296 4.24 12.73 -4.46
N LEU A 297 4.19 12.53 -3.14
CA LEU A 297 4.15 13.59 -2.15
C LEU A 297 5.27 13.48 -1.12
N ALA A 298 5.78 14.62 -0.66
CA ALA A 298 6.74 14.72 0.45
C ALA A 298 6.25 15.76 1.46
N LEU A 299 5.28 15.36 2.29
CA LEU A 299 4.56 16.26 3.21
C LEU A 299 4.97 16.12 4.68
N GLY A 300 5.92 15.23 4.99
CA GLY A 300 6.31 14.94 6.37
C GLY A 300 5.22 14.25 7.20
N MET A 301 4.21 13.67 6.55
CA MET A 301 3.13 12.92 7.19
C MET A 301 3.62 11.57 7.70
N ARG A 302 3.01 11.06 8.78
CA ARG A 302 3.28 9.71 9.34
C ARG A 302 2.07 9.15 10.10
N LEU A 303 0.87 9.56 9.70
CA LEU A 303 -0.37 9.13 10.34
C LEU A 303 -0.74 7.69 9.96
N GLY A 304 -0.61 7.33 8.69
CA GLY A 304 -1.16 6.10 8.13
C GLY A 304 -2.61 6.31 7.68
N GLU A 305 -3.46 5.31 7.91
CA GLU A 305 -4.91 5.33 7.62
C GLU A 305 -5.26 5.52 6.13
N GLY A 306 -4.27 5.45 5.21
CA GLY A 306 -4.51 5.72 3.79
C GLY A 306 -4.48 7.20 3.43
N THR A 307 -4.10 8.08 4.38
CA THR A 307 -4.21 9.54 4.20
C THR A 307 -3.32 10.11 3.10
N GLY A 308 -2.08 9.64 2.99
CA GLY A 308 -1.16 10.01 1.91
C GLY A 308 -1.59 9.44 0.56
N ALA A 309 -2.10 8.21 0.53
CA ALA A 309 -2.68 7.62 -0.68
C ALA A 309 -3.91 8.41 -1.17
N ALA A 310 -4.80 8.80 -0.27
CA ALA A 310 -5.99 9.58 -0.58
C ALA A 310 -5.66 10.99 -1.12
N LEU A 311 -4.67 11.67 -0.53
CA LEU A 311 -4.18 12.95 -1.06
C LEU A 311 -3.59 12.79 -2.48
N ALA A 312 -2.81 11.74 -2.69
CA ALA A 312 -2.25 11.43 -4.01
C ALA A 312 -3.34 11.07 -5.02
N ALA A 313 -4.42 10.41 -4.60
CA ALA A 313 -5.59 10.13 -5.46
C ALA A 313 -6.21 11.42 -6.01
N GLY A 314 -6.23 12.51 -5.24
CA GLY A 314 -6.67 13.82 -5.71
C GLY A 314 -5.84 14.32 -6.90
N ILE A 315 -4.50 14.14 -6.85
CA ILE A 315 -3.58 14.48 -7.95
C ILE A 315 -3.82 13.58 -9.16
N VAL A 316 -4.02 12.29 -8.94
CA VAL A 316 -4.32 11.31 -10.00
C VAL A 316 -5.66 11.60 -10.68
N LYS A 317 -6.70 11.99 -9.91
CA LYS A 317 -8.00 12.43 -10.42
C LYS A 317 -7.86 13.71 -11.27
N ALA A 318 -7.00 14.63 -10.86
CA ALA A 318 -6.67 15.81 -11.66
C ALA A 318 -5.94 15.44 -12.97
N ALA A 319 -4.98 14.52 -12.92
CA ALA A 319 -4.28 14.03 -14.12
C ALA A 319 -5.24 13.44 -15.15
N ALA A 320 -6.16 12.57 -14.72
CA ALA A 320 -7.19 11.99 -15.58
C ALA A 320 -8.10 13.06 -16.22
N ARG A 321 -8.51 14.07 -15.45
CA ARG A 321 -9.32 15.20 -15.96
C ARG A 321 -8.55 16.07 -16.93
N CYS A 322 -7.30 16.43 -16.64
CA CYS A 322 -6.45 17.18 -17.57
C CYS A 322 -6.31 16.42 -18.89
N HIS A 323 -6.04 15.12 -18.82
CA HIS A 323 -5.92 14.27 -20.00
C HIS A 323 -7.21 14.26 -20.83
N ARG A 324 -8.36 13.98 -20.20
CA ARG A 324 -9.63 13.78 -20.91
C ARG A 324 -10.32 15.07 -21.34
N ASP A 325 -10.24 16.12 -20.53
CA ASP A 325 -11.13 17.29 -20.64
C ASP A 325 -10.41 18.54 -21.17
N MET A 326 -9.06 18.57 -21.22
CA MET A 326 -8.35 19.65 -21.92
C MET A 326 -8.65 19.59 -23.42
N ALA A 327 -8.82 20.78 -24.01
CA ALA A 327 -8.93 20.92 -25.45
C ALA A 327 -7.61 20.51 -26.14
N THR A 328 -7.72 20.06 -27.37
CA THR A 328 -6.57 19.96 -28.28
C THR A 328 -6.29 21.31 -28.94
N PHE A 329 -5.09 21.52 -29.50
CA PHE A 329 -4.77 22.71 -30.30
C PHE A 329 -5.82 23.00 -31.38
N SER A 330 -6.31 21.95 -32.06
CA SER A 330 -7.35 22.05 -33.09
C SER A 330 -8.70 22.52 -32.53
N GLN A 331 -9.13 22.01 -31.37
CA GLN A 331 -10.38 22.40 -30.74
C GLN A 331 -10.34 23.84 -30.20
N ALA A 332 -9.19 24.27 -29.68
CA ALA A 332 -9.00 25.60 -29.11
C ALA A 332 -8.70 26.67 -30.17
N ALA A 333 -8.58 26.31 -31.46
CA ALA A 333 -8.13 27.18 -32.55
C ALA A 333 -6.79 27.89 -32.25
N VAL A 334 -5.91 27.23 -31.48
CA VAL A 334 -4.56 27.71 -31.18
C VAL A 334 -3.61 27.17 -32.23
N THR A 335 -2.89 28.06 -32.90
CA THR A 335 -1.91 27.68 -33.93
C THR A 335 -0.86 26.75 -33.35
N ASN A 336 -0.71 25.56 -33.94
CA ASN A 336 0.34 24.61 -33.55
C ASN A 336 1.73 25.14 -33.98
N ARG A 337 2.80 24.67 -33.33
CA ARG A 337 4.19 25.05 -33.68
C ARG A 337 4.50 24.71 -35.14
N HIS A 338 5.33 25.56 -35.77
CA HIS A 338 5.97 25.28 -37.05
C HIS A 338 7.04 24.19 -36.91
#